data_AF-A0A556PMX2-F1
#
_entry.id   AF-A0A556PMX2-F1
#
_cell.length_a   1.000
_cell.length_b   1.000
_cell.length_c   1.000
_cell.angle_alpha   90.00
_cell.angle_beta   90.00
_cell.angle_gamma   90.00
#
_symmetry.space_group_name_H-M   'P 1'
#
loop_
_entity.id
_entity.type
_entity.pdbx_description
1 polymer ?
#
loop_
_entity_poly.entity_id
_entity_poly.type
_entity_poly.pdbx_seq_one_letter_code
_entity_poly.pdbx_strand_id
1 'polypeptide(L)'
;MEKTVPIKNQMNGIFVHVTDLKKSASWYADLVGLSIDVEQIKSPVFNLPVTGTTSLTLDDHTFDPQFKHQVTPNPLFNLYAPDIDAAYQYVQDKDIKVVREIEWVGETAWFTIEDPDGNVIMICNC
;
A
#
# COMPACT_ATOMS: atom_id res chain seq x y z
N MET A 1 -1.87 -40.59 5.24
CA MET A 1 -2.22 -39.75 4.08
C MET A 1 -1.91 -38.33 4.47
N GLU A 2 -0.99 -37.65 3.77
CA GLU A 2 -0.78 -36.22 4.01
C GLU A 2 -2.08 -35.46 3.73
N LYS A 3 -2.45 -34.57 4.65
CA LYS A 3 -3.64 -33.74 4.54
C LYS A 3 -3.37 -32.67 3.48
N THR A 4 -3.90 -32.84 2.27
CA THR A 4 -3.81 -31.82 1.23
C THR A 4 -4.60 -30.59 1.66
N VAL A 5 -3.91 -29.51 2.03
CA VAL A 5 -4.55 -28.23 2.35
C VAL A 5 -4.78 -27.47 1.04
N PRO A 6 -6.02 -27.13 0.64
CA PRO A 6 -6.33 -26.50 -0.64
C PRO A 6 -6.08 -24.98 -0.66
N ILE A 7 -5.48 -24.43 0.40
CA ILE A 7 -5.08 -23.03 0.53
C ILE A 7 -3.60 -23.02 0.90
N LYS A 8 -2.77 -22.35 0.10
CA LYS A 8 -1.33 -22.25 0.36
C LYS A 8 -1.06 -21.25 1.47
N ASN A 9 -0.08 -21.55 2.32
CA ASN A 9 0.44 -20.60 3.31
C ASN A 9 1.32 -19.55 2.63
N GLN A 10 0.72 -18.73 1.76
CA GLN A 10 1.38 -17.72 0.96
C GLN A 10 0.37 -16.61 0.65
N MET A 11 0.77 -15.37 0.90
CA MET A 11 0.01 -14.21 0.42
C MET A 11 0.26 -14.04 -1.08
N ASN A 12 -0.81 -13.97 -1.87
CA ASN A 12 -0.71 -13.73 -3.31
C ASN A 12 -0.79 -12.25 -3.65
N GLY A 13 -1.62 -11.50 -2.95
CA GLY A 13 -1.81 -10.08 -3.18
C GLY A 13 -2.69 -9.44 -2.12
N ILE A 14 -2.63 -8.12 -2.05
CA ILE A 14 -3.52 -7.29 -1.24
C ILE A 14 -4.27 -6.31 -2.14
N PHE A 15 -5.46 -5.92 -1.71
CA PHE A 15 -6.31 -4.95 -2.40
C PHE A 15 -6.43 -3.70 -1.55
N VAL A 16 -6.11 -2.54 -2.14
CA VAL A 16 -6.38 -1.22 -1.56
C VAL A 16 -7.55 -0.60 -2.30
N HIS A 17 -8.56 -0.20 -1.56
CA HIS A 17 -9.75 0.42 -2.12
C HIS A 17 -9.55 1.93 -2.20
N VAL A 18 -9.75 2.47 -3.40
CA VAL A 18 -9.47 3.87 -3.74
C VAL A 18 -10.69 4.50 -4.41
N THR A 19 -10.77 5.82 -4.43
CA THR A 19 -11.87 6.55 -5.07
C THR A 19 -11.52 7.08 -6.46
N ASP A 20 -10.22 7.17 -6.77
CA ASP A 20 -9.70 7.55 -8.10
C ASP A 20 -8.48 6.69 -8.44
N LEU A 21 -8.66 5.73 -9.35
CA LEU A 21 -7.62 4.75 -9.68
C LEU A 21 -6.34 5.38 -10.23
N LYS A 22 -6.47 6.38 -11.10
CA LYS A 22 -5.33 7.02 -11.76
C LYS A 22 -4.54 7.88 -10.79
N LYS A 23 -5.25 8.65 -9.95
CA LYS A 23 -4.64 9.47 -8.90
C LYS A 23 -3.91 8.60 -7.89
N SER A 24 -4.57 7.56 -7.39
CA SER A 24 -3.98 6.70 -6.36
C SER A 24 -2.83 5.87 -6.94
N ALA A 25 -2.93 5.35 -8.17
CA ALA A 25 -1.80 4.69 -8.82
C ALA A 25 -0.58 5.59 -8.96
N SER A 26 -0.77 6.86 -9.34
CA SER A 26 0.32 7.84 -9.43
C SER A 26 0.96 8.09 -8.07
N TRP A 27 0.15 8.22 -7.01
CA TRP A 27 0.63 8.44 -5.65
C TRP A 27 1.44 7.24 -5.13
N TYR A 28 0.91 6.02 -5.28
CA TYR A 28 1.61 4.81 -4.85
C TYR A 28 2.89 4.59 -5.65
N ALA A 29 2.89 4.86 -6.96
CA ALA A 29 4.09 4.76 -7.78
C ALA A 29 5.16 5.77 -7.33
N ASP A 30 4.79 7.03 -7.09
CA ASP A 30 5.71 8.05 -6.61
C ASP A 30 6.30 7.72 -5.22
N LEU A 31 5.49 7.16 -4.31
CA LEU A 31 5.94 6.72 -2.98
C LEU A 31 7.08 5.69 -3.07
N VAL A 32 7.04 4.77 -4.03
CA VAL A 32 8.05 3.72 -4.18
C VAL A 32 9.03 3.96 -5.35
N GLY A 33 9.04 5.17 -5.91
CA GLY A 33 9.97 5.56 -6.99
C GLY A 33 9.73 4.86 -8.33
N LEU A 34 8.51 4.39 -8.60
CA LEU A 34 8.13 3.78 -9.87
C LEU A 34 7.66 4.85 -10.87
N SER A 35 7.99 4.64 -12.13
CA SER A 35 7.41 5.39 -13.26
C SER A 35 6.34 4.55 -13.93
N ILE A 36 5.12 5.09 -14.05
CA ILE A 36 3.98 4.42 -14.69
C ILE A 36 3.38 5.30 -15.78
N ASP A 37 2.77 4.67 -16.79
CA ASP A 37 1.94 5.37 -17.79
C ASP A 37 0.48 5.39 -17.32
N VAL A 38 0.08 6.52 -16.74
CA VAL A 38 -1.26 6.74 -16.18
C VAL A 38 -2.37 6.60 -17.24
N GLU A 39 -2.05 6.83 -18.52
CA GLU A 39 -3.04 6.70 -19.60
C GLU A 39 -3.39 5.25 -19.94
N GLN A 40 -2.53 4.29 -19.57
CA GLN A 40 -2.80 2.87 -19.72
C GLN A 40 -3.65 2.29 -18.58
N ILE A 41 -3.88 3.06 -17.51
CA ILE A 41 -4.64 2.61 -16.34
C ILE A 41 -6.13 2.62 -16.68
N LYS A 42 -6.77 1.47 -16.44
CA LYS A 42 -8.20 1.26 -16.70
C LYS A 42 -8.88 0.65 -15.48
N SER A 43 -10.03 1.21 -15.15
CA SER A 43 -10.92 0.67 -14.13
C SER A 43 -11.33 -0.79 -14.43
N PRO A 44 -11.63 -1.59 -13.40
CA PRO A 44 -11.75 -1.17 -11.99
C PRO A 44 -10.45 -1.30 -11.19
N VAL A 45 -9.48 -2.06 -11.70
CA VAL A 45 -8.28 -2.43 -10.95
C VAL A 45 -6.99 -2.10 -11.66
N PHE A 46 -5.98 -1.75 -10.88
CA PHE A 46 -4.62 -1.56 -11.34
C PHE A 46 -3.63 -2.29 -10.41
N ASN A 47 -2.81 -3.17 -10.99
CA ASN A 47 -1.74 -3.82 -10.26
C ASN A 47 -0.48 -2.95 -10.33
N LEU A 48 -0.04 -2.41 -9.20
CA LEU A 48 1.21 -1.68 -9.13
C LEU A 48 2.38 -2.67 -9.34
N PRO A 49 3.38 -2.37 -10.19
CA PRO A 49 4.47 -3.30 -10.51
C PRO A 49 5.53 -3.32 -9.40
N VAL A 50 5.11 -3.65 -8.18
CA VAL A 50 6.00 -3.84 -7.02
C VAL A 50 6.87 -5.08 -7.18
N THR A 51 8.05 -5.06 -6.59
CA THR A 51 8.94 -6.23 -6.55
C THR A 51 8.52 -7.20 -5.46
N GLY A 52 8.60 -8.51 -5.74
CA GLY A 52 8.30 -9.56 -4.75
C GLY A 52 7.27 -10.56 -5.26
N THR A 53 6.77 -11.40 -4.36
CA THR A 53 5.76 -12.43 -4.69
C THR A 53 4.32 -11.99 -4.46
N THR A 54 4.12 -10.87 -3.75
CA THR A 54 2.80 -10.37 -3.36
C THR A 54 2.45 -9.17 -4.22
N SER A 55 1.30 -9.19 -4.89
CA SER A 55 0.83 -8.05 -5.68
C SER A 55 0.19 -6.97 -4.82
N LEU A 56 0.34 -5.70 -5.24
CA LEU A 56 -0.42 -4.57 -4.72
C LEU A 56 -1.45 -4.15 -5.76
N THR A 57 -2.73 -4.43 -5.50
CA THR A 57 -3.84 -4.11 -6.42
C THR A 57 -4.63 -2.93 -5.87
N LEU A 58 -4.78 -1.87 -6.66
CA LEU A 58 -5.71 -0.78 -6.38
C LEU A 58 -7.06 -1.10 -7.04
N ASP A 59 -8.17 -0.86 -6.35
CA ASP A 59 -9.53 -1.11 -6.83
C ASP A 59 -10.42 0.12 -6.59
N ASP A 60 -10.94 0.69 -7.67
CA ASP A 60 -11.82 1.87 -7.64
C ASP A 60 -13.31 1.55 -7.58
N HIS A 61 -13.68 0.27 -7.62
CA HIS A 61 -15.07 -0.20 -7.57
C HIS A 61 -15.98 0.43 -8.64
N THR A 62 -15.46 0.84 -9.80
CA THR A 62 -16.23 1.50 -10.87
C THR A 62 -17.50 0.74 -11.27
N PHE A 63 -17.50 -0.58 -11.11
CA PHE A 63 -18.63 -1.44 -11.48
C PHE A 63 -19.52 -1.87 -10.29
N ASP A 64 -19.24 -1.40 -9.07
CA ASP A 64 -20.05 -1.66 -7.88
C ASP A 64 -20.71 -0.37 -7.37
N PRO A 65 -21.94 -0.05 -7.79
CA PRO A 65 -22.65 1.16 -7.36
C PRO A 65 -23.07 1.11 -5.87
N GLN A 66 -22.96 -0.03 -5.20
CA GLN A 66 -23.27 -0.17 -3.76
C GLN A 66 -22.03 -0.03 -2.89
N PHE A 67 -20.83 0.02 -3.49
CA PHE A 67 -19.60 0.17 -2.76
C PHE A 67 -19.61 1.48 -1.95
N LYS A 68 -19.22 1.36 -0.69
CA LYS A 68 -19.02 2.48 0.21
C LYS A 68 -17.58 2.45 0.67
N HIS A 69 -16.82 3.44 0.23
CA HIS A 69 -15.44 3.61 0.68
C HIS A 69 -15.42 3.78 2.21
N GLN A 70 -14.67 2.91 2.88
CA GLN A 70 -14.52 2.87 4.33
C GLN A 70 -13.05 2.69 4.65
N VAL A 71 -12.53 3.63 5.43
CA VAL A 71 -11.14 3.61 5.90
C VAL A 71 -11.04 3.04 7.30
N THR A 72 -9.91 2.39 7.59
CA THR A 72 -9.55 1.91 8.93
C THR A 72 -8.38 2.75 9.46
N PRO A 73 -8.35 3.07 10.77
CA PRO A 73 -7.20 3.75 11.37
C PRO A 73 -5.96 2.84 11.49
N ASN A 74 -6.11 1.55 11.19
CA ASN A 74 -5.04 0.56 11.26
C ASN A 74 -4.40 0.32 9.89
N PRO A 75 -3.09 0.04 9.83
CA PRO A 75 -2.38 -0.18 8.58
C PRO A 75 -2.93 -1.39 7.82
N LEU A 76 -3.13 -1.23 6.50
CA LEU A 76 -3.59 -2.28 5.60
C LEU A 76 -2.50 -3.31 5.27
N PHE A 77 -1.28 -2.81 5.10
CA PHE A 77 -0.08 -3.60 4.79
C PHE A 77 1.16 -2.78 5.20
N ASN A 78 2.34 -3.39 5.08
CA ASN A 78 3.61 -2.68 5.26
C ASN A 78 4.45 -2.68 3.97
N LEU A 79 5.21 -1.60 3.79
CA LEU A 79 6.32 -1.52 2.84
C LEU A 79 7.64 -1.59 3.59
N TYR A 80 8.60 -2.28 2.98
CA TYR A 80 9.92 -2.49 3.55
C TYR A 80 10.81 -1.25 3.38
N ALA A 81 11.37 -0.78 4.49
CA ALA A 81 12.32 0.33 4.56
C ALA A 81 13.59 -0.13 5.30
N PRO A 82 14.66 -0.52 4.58
CA PRO A 82 15.88 -1.03 5.22
C PRO A 82 16.57 0.02 6.11
N ASP A 83 16.39 1.30 5.78
CA ASP A 83 16.76 2.45 6.60
C ASP A 83 15.49 3.23 6.94
N ILE A 84 15.00 3.07 8.16
CA ILE A 84 13.71 3.62 8.59
C ILE A 84 13.76 5.14 8.76
N ASP A 85 14.89 5.68 9.20
CA ASP A 85 15.06 7.12 9.43
C ASP A 85 15.12 7.85 8.08
N ALA A 86 15.85 7.29 7.11
CA ALA A 86 15.86 7.80 5.74
C ALA A 86 14.48 7.73 5.09
N ALA A 87 13.73 6.64 5.29
CA ALA A 87 12.37 6.51 4.77
C ALA A 87 11.41 7.52 5.42
N TYR A 88 11.56 7.78 6.70
CA TYR A 88 10.76 8.77 7.42
C TYR A 88 11.02 10.18 6.89
N GLN A 89 12.29 10.58 6.69
CA GLN A 89 12.62 11.86 6.06
C GLN A 89 12.09 11.96 4.62
N TYR A 90 12.20 10.89 3.82
CA TYR A 90 11.70 10.85 2.45
C TYR A 90 10.18 11.10 2.36
N VAL A 91 9.42 10.55 3.30
CA VAL A 91 7.97 10.78 3.41
C VAL A 91 7.67 12.24 3.79
N GLN A 92 8.43 12.82 4.72
CA GLN A 92 8.27 14.21 5.10
C GLN A 92 8.59 15.17 3.95
N ASP A 93 9.66 14.93 3.20
CA ASP A 93 10.08 15.76 2.06
C ASP A 93 9.06 15.75 0.92
N LYS A 94 8.21 14.72 0.86
CA LYS A 94 7.10 14.58 -0.09
C LYS A 94 5.77 15.18 0.42
N ASP A 95 5.76 15.81 1.59
CA ASP A 95 4.55 16.31 2.26
C ASP A 95 3.47 15.21 2.46
N ILE A 96 3.90 13.96 2.61
CA ILE A 96 2.98 12.84 2.89
C ILE A 96 2.59 12.88 4.36
N LYS A 97 1.28 12.74 4.63
CA LYS A 97 0.75 12.78 6.00
C LYS A 97 1.20 11.57 6.80
N VAL A 98 1.98 11.82 7.84
CA VAL A 98 2.29 10.85 8.91
C VAL A 98 1.10 10.78 9.86
N VAL A 99 0.56 9.59 10.07
CA VAL A 99 -0.58 9.32 10.99
C VAL A 99 -0.08 8.89 12.37
N ARG A 100 1.04 8.16 12.40
CA ARG A 100 1.74 7.76 13.62
C ARG A 100 3.22 7.97 13.40
N GLU A 101 3.82 8.71 14.33
CA GLU A 101 5.26 8.96 14.37
C GLU A 101 6.08 7.68 14.49
N ILE A 102 7.36 7.78 14.13
CA ILE A 102 8.29 6.66 14.22
C ILE A 102 8.38 6.11 15.65
N GLU A 103 8.26 4.79 15.76
CA GLU A 103 8.38 4.06 17.01
C GLU A 103 9.43 2.96 16.87
N TRP A 104 10.21 2.77 17.94
CA TRP A 104 11.26 1.76 18.04
C TRP A 104 10.91 0.74 19.11
N VAL A 105 10.98 -0.54 18.75
CA VAL A 105 10.93 -1.67 19.67
C VAL A 105 12.08 -2.61 19.37
N GLY A 106 13.15 -2.52 20.17
CA GLY A 106 14.39 -3.23 19.91
C GLY A 106 15.05 -2.73 18.63
N GLU A 107 15.34 -3.65 17.70
CA GLU A 107 15.91 -3.35 16.38
C GLU A 107 14.85 -3.11 15.30
N THR A 108 13.57 -3.28 15.65
CA THR A 108 12.45 -3.06 14.74
C THR A 108 11.89 -1.67 14.94
N ALA A 109 11.59 -1.00 13.83
CA ALA A 109 10.99 0.32 13.82
C ALA A 109 9.97 0.45 12.70
N TRP A 110 8.95 1.26 12.96
CA TRP A 110 7.91 1.56 11.99
C TRP A 110 7.29 2.94 12.23
N PHE A 111 6.64 3.45 11.21
CA PHE A 111 5.69 4.57 11.27
C PHE A 111 4.54 4.30 10.31
N THR A 112 3.47 5.10 10.38
CA THR A 112 2.34 4.93 9.45
C THR A 112 2.00 6.23 8.74
N ILE A 113 1.67 6.11 7.45
CA ILE A 113 1.30 7.21 6.56
C ILE A 113 -0.13 7.03 6.05
N GLU A 114 -0.71 8.10 5.54
CA GLU A 114 -2.03 8.13 4.91
C GLU A 114 -1.92 8.34 3.41
N ASP A 115 -2.64 7.54 2.61
CA ASP A 115 -2.80 7.77 1.17
C ASP A 115 -3.90 8.83 0.88
N PRO A 116 -4.10 9.25 -0.38
CA PRO A 116 -5.10 10.26 -0.74
C PRO A 116 -6.55 9.87 -0.44
N ASP A 117 -6.81 8.59 -0.20
CA ASP A 117 -8.13 8.03 0.11
C ASP A 117 -8.32 7.85 1.63
N GLY A 118 -7.31 8.11 2.45
CA GLY A 118 -7.37 7.92 3.90
C GLY A 118 -6.97 6.50 4.34
N ASN A 119 -6.47 5.66 3.43
CA ASN A 119 -5.95 4.36 3.82
C ASN A 119 -4.62 4.52 4.56
N VAL A 120 -4.43 3.71 5.59
CA VAL A 120 -3.19 3.73 6.39
C VAL A 120 -2.22 2.67 5.88
N ILE A 121 -0.97 3.06 5.65
CA ILE A 121 0.12 2.20 5.21
C ILE A 121 1.22 2.25 6.26
N MET A 122 1.78 1.09 6.63
CA MET A 122 2.94 1.03 7.52
C MET A 122 4.22 1.05 6.69
N ILE A 123 5.22 1.79 7.14
CA ILE A 123 6.59 1.69 6.65
C ILE A 123 7.41 1.03 7.77
N CYS A 124 8.09 -0.08 7.48
CA CYS A 124 8.71 -0.94 8.49
C CYS A 124 10.08 -1.48 8.02
N ASN A 125 11.03 -1.63 8.93
CA ASN A 125 12.38 -2.14 8.61
C ASN A 125 12.53 -3.67 8.70
N CYS A 126 11.44 -4.42 8.89
CA CYS A 126 11.42 -5.88 8.94
C CYS A 126 10.14 -6.49 8.37
#